data_AF-A0A6A4HQI3-F1
#
_entry.id   AF-A0A6A4HQI3-F1
#
_cell.length_a   1.000
_cell.length_b   1.000
_cell.length_c   1.000
_cell.angle_alpha   90.00
_cell.angle_beta   90.00
_cell.angle_gamma   90.00
#
_symmetry.space_group_name_H-M   'P 1'
#
loop_
_entity.id
_entity.type
_entity.pdbx_description
1 polymer ?
#
loop_
_entity_poly.entity_id
_entity_poly.type
_entity_poly.pdbx_seq_one_letter_code
_entity_poly.pdbx_strand_id
1 'polypeptide(L)'
;MASTDSTSNDWSDMLEAVELALIGIAVACTLYGASVIISGVSTYFLIYERQKVNTSRKFLLTIIAIMFLCDTTFIFLLIAYIIEALFTNKVEQSTQLGIALDVIVKLTYLLSDIVVVWRAWTLASSRYPRARYLLLVCLSASTVTATVAMFEPDDSPLNTSIALAAMLPLTLFVTNVVATSFIGKIAWSVTAIV
;
A
#
# COMPACT_ATOMS: atom_id res chain seq x y z
N MET A 1 -45.75 -19.56 21.12
CA MET A 1 -46.03 -18.45 20.19
C MET A 1 -45.02 -17.35 20.49
N ALA A 2 -43.77 -17.52 20.05
CA ALA A 2 -42.65 -16.58 20.17
C ALA A 2 -41.38 -17.24 19.56
N SER A 3 -41.26 -17.27 18.23
CA SER A 3 -40.03 -17.76 17.56
C SER A 3 -39.83 -17.22 16.14
N THR A 4 -40.54 -16.16 15.75
CA THR A 4 -40.47 -15.56 14.39
C THR A 4 -39.59 -14.31 14.30
N ASP A 5 -39.18 -13.73 15.43
CA ASP A 5 -38.35 -12.50 15.45
C ASP A 5 -36.85 -12.76 15.23
N SER A 6 -36.36 -13.99 15.43
CA SER A 6 -34.93 -14.28 15.27
C SER A 6 -34.50 -14.39 13.80
N THR A 7 -35.42 -14.76 12.90
CA THR A 7 -35.10 -14.95 11.48
C THR A 7 -35.13 -13.65 10.68
N SER A 8 -35.87 -12.62 11.10
CA SER A 8 -35.88 -11.33 10.38
C SER A 8 -34.58 -10.54 10.57
N ASN A 9 -33.97 -10.63 11.75
CA ASN A 9 -32.73 -9.92 12.07
C ASN A 9 -31.52 -10.55 11.37
N ASP A 10 -31.55 -11.87 11.13
CA ASP A 10 -30.46 -12.59 10.46
C ASP A 10 -30.31 -12.19 8.98
N TRP A 11 -31.42 -11.93 8.28
CA TRP A 11 -31.39 -11.48 6.89
C TRP A 11 -30.97 -10.03 6.72
N SER A 12 -31.33 -9.14 7.65
CA SER A 12 -30.87 -7.74 7.61
C SER A 12 -29.35 -7.66 7.81
N ASP A 13 -28.83 -8.41 8.78
CA ASP A 13 -27.40 -8.42 9.09
C ASP A 13 -26.59 -9.00 7.91
N MET A 14 -27.11 -10.05 7.26
CA MET A 14 -26.49 -10.61 6.06
C MET A 14 -26.52 -9.63 4.88
N LEU A 15 -27.62 -8.89 4.68
CA LEU A 15 -27.73 -7.89 3.62
C LEU A 15 -26.74 -6.73 3.83
N GLU A 16 -26.63 -6.21 5.05
CA GLU A 16 -25.67 -5.15 5.38
C GLU A 16 -24.21 -5.61 5.14
N ALA A 17 -23.88 -6.84 5.52
CA ALA A 17 -22.55 -7.41 5.29
C ALA A 17 -22.22 -7.53 3.79
N VAL A 18 -23.19 -7.94 2.97
CA VAL A 18 -23.03 -8.06 1.52
C VAL A 18 -22.90 -6.67 0.86
N GLU A 19 -23.70 -5.70 1.27
CA GLU A 19 -23.60 -4.32 0.76
C GLU A 19 -22.23 -3.71 1.05
N LEU A 20 -21.73 -3.88 2.28
CA LEU A 20 -20.43 -3.37 2.69
C LEU A 20 -19.28 -4.04 1.93
N ALA A 21 -19.38 -5.36 1.68
CA ALA A 21 -18.44 -6.08 0.85
C ALA A 21 -18.46 -5.59 -0.60
N LEU A 22 -19.64 -5.36 -1.19
CA LEU A 22 -19.78 -4.84 -2.56
C LEU A 22 -19.16 -3.46 -2.72
N ILE A 23 -19.38 -2.56 -1.76
CA ILE A 23 -18.75 -1.24 -1.74
C ILE A 23 -17.22 -1.38 -1.68
N GLY A 24 -16.72 -2.25 -0.79
CA GLY A 24 -15.29 -2.52 -0.67
C GLY A 24 -14.66 -3.01 -1.98
N ILE A 25 -15.33 -3.93 -2.69
CA ILE A 25 -14.88 -4.44 -4.00
C ILE A 25 -14.89 -3.32 -5.04
N ALA A 26 -15.96 -2.52 -5.10
CA ALA A 26 -16.06 -1.43 -6.06
C ALA A 26 -14.91 -0.42 -5.89
N VAL A 27 -14.59 -0.07 -4.64
CA VAL A 27 -13.45 0.78 -4.31
C VAL A 27 -12.13 0.11 -4.70
N ALA A 28 -11.91 -1.15 -4.32
CA ALA A 28 -10.69 -1.88 -4.63
C ALA A 28 -10.45 -2.01 -6.15
N CYS A 29 -11.48 -2.35 -6.92
CA CYS A 29 -11.43 -2.43 -8.38
C CYS A 29 -11.14 -1.07 -9.03
N THR A 30 -11.70 0.01 -8.50
CA THR A 30 -11.44 1.38 -9.00
C THR A 30 -9.98 1.78 -8.75
N LEU A 31 -9.47 1.52 -7.54
CA LEU A 31 -8.08 1.79 -7.19
C LEU A 31 -7.11 0.94 -8.00
N TYR A 32 -7.43 -0.34 -8.24
CA TYR A 32 -6.65 -1.21 -9.11
C TYR A 32 -6.65 -0.71 -10.56
N GLY A 33 -7.80 -0.27 -11.09
CA GLY A 33 -7.86 0.34 -12.42
C GLY A 33 -6.95 1.57 -12.53
N ALA A 34 -6.92 2.42 -11.50
CA ALA A 34 -6.01 3.55 -11.44
C ALA A 34 -4.53 3.12 -11.40
N SER A 35 -4.19 2.08 -10.62
CA SER A 35 -2.82 1.58 -10.53
C SER A 35 -2.34 0.98 -11.85
N VAL A 36 -3.20 0.27 -12.58
CA VAL A 36 -2.94 -0.23 -13.94
C VAL A 36 -2.61 0.92 -14.89
N ILE A 37 -3.43 1.98 -14.91
CA ILE A 37 -3.22 3.13 -15.79
C ILE A 37 -1.91 3.84 -15.45
N ILE A 38 -1.65 4.13 -14.18
CA ILE A 38 -0.42 4.82 -13.73
C ILE A 38 0.82 3.99 -14.05
N SER A 39 0.78 2.68 -13.79
CA SER A 39 1.85 1.74 -14.11
C SER A 39 2.12 1.69 -15.62
N GLY A 40 1.05 1.63 -16.43
CA GLY A 40 1.12 1.64 -17.88
C GLY A 40 1.72 2.94 -18.43
N VAL A 41 1.25 4.10 -17.98
CA VAL A 41 1.77 5.42 -18.38
C VAL A 41 3.24 5.57 -17.97
N SER A 42 3.59 5.15 -16.75
CA SER A 42 4.96 5.20 -16.25
C SER A 42 5.90 4.33 -17.09
N THR A 43 5.47 3.11 -17.40
CA THR A 43 6.23 2.18 -18.24
C THR A 43 6.38 2.71 -19.66
N TYR A 44 5.31 3.24 -20.24
CA TYR A 44 5.32 3.86 -21.56
C TYR A 44 6.32 5.03 -21.63
N PHE A 45 6.27 5.95 -20.66
CA PHE A 45 7.17 7.11 -20.62
C PHE A 45 8.64 6.68 -20.46
N LEU A 46 8.91 5.69 -19.60
CA LEU A 46 10.26 5.16 -19.36
C LEU A 46 10.87 4.46 -20.57
N ILE A 47 10.05 3.80 -21.39
CA ILE A 47 10.49 3.09 -22.60
C ILE A 47 10.59 4.05 -23.79
N TYR A 48 9.67 5.02 -23.90
CA TYR A 48 9.59 5.93 -25.05
C TYR A 48 10.68 7.01 -25.04
N GLU A 49 11.16 7.46 -23.88
CA GLU A 49 12.31 8.36 -23.83
C GLU A 49 13.58 7.65 -24.33
N ARG A 50 14.01 7.98 -25.56
CA ARG A 50 15.22 7.47 -26.25
C ARG A 50 16.56 7.76 -25.55
N GLN A 51 16.58 8.29 -24.34
CA GLN A 51 17.83 8.42 -23.58
C GLN A 51 18.31 7.05 -23.10
N LYS A 52 19.63 6.84 -23.09
CA LYS A 52 20.26 5.62 -22.56
C LYS A 52 19.65 5.31 -21.20
N VAL A 53 19.10 4.11 -21.05
CA VAL A 53 18.36 3.69 -19.86
C VAL A 53 19.32 3.66 -18.66
N ASN A 54 19.38 4.77 -17.92
CA ASN A 54 20.20 4.89 -16.72
C ASN A 54 19.75 3.87 -15.67
N THR A 55 20.69 3.36 -14.88
CA THR A 55 20.45 2.36 -13.83
C THR A 55 19.29 2.74 -12.89
N SER A 56 19.11 4.03 -12.60
CA SER A 56 18.00 4.54 -11.79
C SER A 56 16.62 4.31 -12.42
N ARG A 57 16.50 4.38 -13.74
CA ARG A 57 15.24 4.13 -14.47
C ARG A 57 14.89 2.65 -14.48
N LYS A 58 15.89 1.77 -14.64
CA LYS A 58 15.70 0.31 -14.54
C LYS A 58 15.18 -0.07 -13.15
N PHE A 59 15.79 0.47 -12.10
CA PHE A 59 15.36 0.22 -10.72
C PHE A 59 13.92 0.70 -10.47
N LEU A 60 13.57 1.90 -10.93
CA LEU A 60 12.21 2.43 -10.80
C LEU A 60 11.19 1.53 -11.53
N LEU A 61 11.50 1.09 -12.75
CA LEU A 61 10.64 0.20 -13.53
C LEU A 61 10.48 -1.15 -12.83
N THR A 62 11.55 -1.70 -12.27
CA THR A 62 11.50 -2.95 -11.48
C THR A 62 10.57 -2.81 -10.28
N ILE A 63 10.66 -1.72 -9.49
CA ILE A 63 9.77 -1.56 -8.33
C ILE A 63 8.32 -1.37 -8.77
N ILE A 64 8.06 -0.54 -9.78
CA ILE A 64 6.69 -0.33 -10.28
C ILE A 64 6.08 -1.66 -10.78
N ALA A 65 6.88 -2.49 -11.47
CA ALA A 65 6.44 -3.82 -11.89
C ALA A 65 6.12 -4.73 -10.69
N ILE A 66 6.94 -4.71 -9.63
CA ILE A 66 6.68 -5.50 -8.41
C ILE A 66 5.41 -5.00 -7.71
N MET A 67 5.22 -3.68 -7.56
CA MET A 67 4.00 -3.10 -6.98
C MET A 67 2.76 -3.52 -7.78
N PHE A 68 2.84 -3.46 -9.11
CA PHE A 68 1.75 -3.90 -9.98
C PHE A 68 1.42 -5.38 -9.82
N LEU A 69 2.43 -6.25 -9.68
CA LEU A 69 2.20 -7.67 -9.41
C LEU A 69 1.57 -7.90 -8.02
N CYS A 70 1.98 -7.14 -7.01
CA CYS A 70 1.38 -7.20 -5.66
C CYS A 70 -0.09 -6.79 -5.69
N ASP A 71 -0.42 -5.67 -6.35
CA ASP A 71 -1.81 -5.21 -6.51
C ASP A 71 -2.68 -6.20 -7.29
N THR A 72 -2.12 -6.81 -8.34
CA THR A 72 -2.81 -7.86 -9.11
C THR A 72 -3.09 -9.09 -8.22
N THR A 73 -2.12 -9.49 -7.42
CA THR A 73 -2.28 -10.62 -6.48
C THR A 73 -3.30 -10.29 -5.39
N PHE A 74 -3.30 -9.05 -4.87
CA PHE A 74 -4.26 -8.59 -3.87
C PHE A 74 -5.70 -8.73 -4.36
N ILE A 75 -6.01 -8.20 -5.54
CA ILE A 75 -7.36 -8.30 -6.12
C ILE A 75 -7.76 -9.75 -6.35
N PHE A 76 -6.84 -10.59 -6.82
CA PHE A 76 -7.11 -12.00 -7.02
C PHE A 76 -7.46 -12.72 -5.70
N LEU A 77 -6.66 -12.49 -4.64
CA LEU A 77 -6.93 -13.06 -3.31
C LEU A 77 -8.22 -12.51 -2.69
N LEU A 78 -8.52 -11.23 -2.90
CA LEU A 78 -9.74 -10.60 -2.39
C LEU A 78 -10.98 -11.27 -3.00
N ILE A 79 -10.98 -11.47 -4.32
CA ILE A 79 -12.07 -12.16 -5.01
C ILE A 79 -12.18 -13.61 -4.52
N ALA A 80 -11.07 -14.33 -4.38
CA ALA A 80 -11.06 -15.71 -3.88
C ALA A 80 -11.63 -15.81 -2.45
N TYR A 81 -11.24 -14.89 -1.56
CA TYR A 81 -11.74 -14.81 -0.18
C TYR A 81 -13.26 -14.60 -0.14
N ILE A 82 -13.80 -13.70 -0.95
CA ILE A 82 -15.24 -13.43 -1.00
C ILE A 82 -16.01 -14.63 -1.55
N ILE A 83 -15.50 -15.29 -2.60
CA ILE A 83 -16.12 -16.50 -3.15
C ILE A 83 -16.19 -17.58 -2.06
N GLU A 84 -15.11 -17.80 -1.33
CA GLU A 84 -15.09 -18.78 -0.23
C GLU A 84 -16.11 -18.43 0.86
N ALA A 85 -16.16 -17.15 1.26
CA ALA A 85 -17.10 -16.65 2.26
C ALA A 85 -18.56 -16.87 1.86
N LEU A 86 -18.91 -16.64 0.58
CA LEU A 86 -20.27 -16.83 0.06
C LEU A 86 -20.67 -18.30 -0.08
N PHE A 87 -19.73 -19.19 -0.43
CA PHE A 87 -20.04 -20.59 -0.71
C PHE A 87 -20.08 -21.48 0.54
N THR A 88 -19.26 -21.20 1.55
CA THR A 88 -19.11 -22.11 2.70
C THR A 88 -19.92 -21.71 3.92
N ASN A 89 -20.48 -20.49 3.99
CA ASN A 89 -21.16 -19.93 5.18
C ASN A 89 -20.36 -20.10 6.49
N LYS A 90 -19.06 -20.38 6.39
CA LYS A 90 -18.13 -20.60 7.49
C LYS A 90 -17.01 -19.59 7.37
N VAL A 91 -17.24 -18.43 7.99
CA VAL A 91 -16.27 -17.33 8.05
C VAL A 91 -14.98 -17.76 8.76
N GLU A 92 -15.01 -18.79 9.61
CA GLU A 92 -13.88 -19.23 10.44
C GLU A 92 -12.73 -19.92 9.69
N GLN A 93 -12.92 -20.42 8.47
CA GLN A 93 -11.91 -21.29 7.83
C GLN A 93 -10.89 -20.55 6.93
N SER A 94 -11.10 -19.26 6.65
CA SER A 94 -10.25 -18.50 5.71
C SER A 94 -9.20 -17.60 6.40
N THR A 95 -8.75 -17.97 7.61
CA THR A 95 -7.73 -17.21 8.36
C THR A 95 -6.44 -17.04 7.55
N GLN A 96 -6.08 -18.04 6.73
CA GLN A 96 -4.88 -18.00 5.90
C GLN A 96 -4.96 -16.95 4.78
N LEU A 97 -6.12 -16.77 4.15
CA LEU A 97 -6.31 -15.78 3.10
C LEU A 97 -6.39 -14.36 3.68
N GLY A 98 -7.01 -14.19 4.84
CA GLY A 98 -7.00 -12.93 5.58
C GLY A 98 -5.58 -12.47 5.92
N ILE A 99 -4.74 -13.38 6.44
CA ILE A 99 -3.32 -13.09 6.72
C ILE A 99 -2.58 -12.74 5.43
N ALA A 100 -2.80 -13.48 4.34
CA ALA A 100 -2.15 -13.20 3.05
C ALA A 100 -2.52 -11.82 2.50
N LEU A 101 -3.79 -11.41 2.61
CA LEU A 101 -4.25 -10.08 2.21
C LEU A 101 -3.57 -8.97 3.02
N ASP A 102 -3.51 -9.12 4.34
CA ASP A 102 -2.86 -8.15 5.23
C ASP A 102 -1.35 -8.00 4.93
N VAL A 103 -0.66 -9.13 4.70
CA VAL A 103 0.76 -9.13 4.32
C VAL A 103 1.00 -8.41 3.00
N ILE A 104 0.17 -8.66 1.98
CA ILE A 104 0.31 -8.01 0.67
C ILE A 104 0.08 -6.51 0.78
N VAL A 105 -0.94 -6.08 1.53
CA VAL A 105 -1.22 -4.65 1.76
C VAL A 105 -0.02 -3.96 2.41
N LYS A 106 0.54 -4.56 3.47
CA LYS A 106 1.75 -4.05 4.14
C LYS A 106 2.96 -4.01 3.21
N LEU A 107 3.11 -5.01 2.33
CA LEU A 107 4.20 -5.05 1.35
C LEU A 107 4.06 -3.93 0.31
N THR A 108 2.85 -3.67 -0.21
CA THR A 108 2.59 -2.56 -1.13
C THR A 108 2.90 -1.21 -0.48
N TYR A 109 2.57 -1.03 0.80
CA TYR A 109 2.95 0.17 1.55
C TYR A 109 4.47 0.34 1.65
N LEU A 110 5.19 -0.73 2.02
CA LEU A 110 6.65 -0.71 2.10
C LEU A 110 7.31 -0.37 0.76
N LEU A 111 6.84 -0.97 -0.32
CA LEU A 111 7.35 -0.69 -1.66
C LEU A 111 7.11 0.77 -2.06
N SER A 112 5.95 1.34 -1.71
CA SER A 112 5.64 2.76 -1.95
C SER A 112 6.63 3.69 -1.25
N ASP A 113 6.96 3.43 0.01
CA ASP A 113 7.94 4.22 0.78
C ASP A 113 9.35 4.12 0.16
N ILE A 114 9.76 2.92 -0.24
CA ILE A 114 11.03 2.68 -0.93
C ILE A 114 11.13 3.50 -2.22
N VAL A 115 10.06 3.60 -3.03
CA VAL A 115 10.05 4.41 -4.26
C VAL A 115 10.28 5.89 -3.96
N VAL A 116 9.63 6.41 -2.92
CA VAL A 116 9.73 7.84 -2.58
C VAL A 116 11.12 8.16 -2.03
N VAL A 117 11.64 7.32 -1.13
CA VAL A 117 13.00 7.46 -0.61
C VAL A 117 14.03 7.32 -1.72
N TRP A 118 13.87 6.36 -2.63
CA TRP A 118 14.75 6.20 -3.79
C TRP A 118 14.75 7.43 -4.70
N ARG A 119 13.58 8.02 -4.97
CA ARG A 119 13.46 9.26 -5.76
C ARG A 119 14.21 10.41 -5.09
N ALA A 120 14.02 10.61 -3.79
CA ALA A 120 14.74 11.64 -3.05
C ALA A 120 16.26 11.35 -3.00
N TRP A 121 16.66 10.08 -2.87
CA TRP A 121 18.05 9.64 -2.85
C TRP A 121 18.77 9.92 -4.16
N THR A 122 18.18 9.53 -5.29
CA THR A 122 18.76 9.75 -6.62
C THR A 122 18.94 11.23 -6.93
N LEU A 123 18.01 12.08 -6.49
CA LEU A 123 18.11 13.53 -6.64
C LEU A 123 19.14 14.17 -5.70
N ALA A 124 19.18 13.74 -4.43
CA ALA A 124 20.12 14.25 -3.44
C ALA A 124 21.57 13.78 -3.69
N SER A 125 21.73 12.70 -4.47
CA SER A 125 22.98 12.00 -4.73
C SER A 125 24.15 12.91 -5.15
N SER A 126 23.85 13.98 -5.89
CA SER A 126 24.89 14.85 -6.44
C SER A 126 25.26 16.05 -5.56
N ARG A 127 24.45 16.43 -4.57
CA ARG A 127 24.60 17.75 -3.92
C ARG A 127 24.51 17.76 -2.39
N TYR A 128 23.86 16.79 -1.77
CA TYR A 128 23.65 16.79 -0.31
C TYR A 128 23.78 15.39 0.32
N PRO A 129 24.99 14.96 0.74
CA PRO A 129 25.20 13.64 1.33
C PRO A 129 24.53 13.45 2.70
N ARG A 130 24.24 14.54 3.44
CA ARG A 130 23.53 14.48 4.74
C ARG A 130 22.06 14.11 4.59
N ALA A 131 21.42 14.48 3.48
CA ALA A 131 20.03 14.12 3.21
C ALA A 131 19.84 12.60 3.05
N ARG A 132 20.87 11.90 2.58
CA ARG A 132 20.88 10.43 2.47
C ARG A 132 20.72 9.73 3.82
N TYR A 133 21.41 10.21 4.86
CA TYR A 133 21.30 9.64 6.20
C TYR A 133 19.91 9.86 6.79
N LEU A 134 19.33 11.06 6.65
CA LEU A 134 17.97 11.33 7.12
C LEU A 134 16.93 10.46 6.42
N LEU A 135 17.06 10.27 5.10
CA LEU A 135 16.18 9.41 4.32
C LEU A 135 16.31 7.93 4.72
N LEU A 136 17.52 7.44 4.99
CA LEU A 136 17.73 6.07 5.48
C LEU A 136 17.16 5.87 6.88
N VAL A 137 17.33 6.84 7.77
CA VAL A 137 16.73 6.80 9.11
C VAL A 137 15.20 6.75 9.00
N CYS A 138 14.61 7.59 8.13
CA CYS A 138 13.18 7.60 7.88
C CYS A 138 12.68 6.26 7.32
N LEU A 139 13.38 5.71 6.33
CA LEU A 139 13.08 4.39 5.76
C LEU A 139 13.19 3.30 6.84
N SER A 140 14.23 3.33 7.66
CA SER A 140 14.41 2.36 8.74
C SER A 140 13.32 2.45 9.80
N ALA A 141 12.80 3.65 10.07
CA ALA A 141 11.67 3.84 10.97
C ALA A 141 10.37 3.27 10.36
N SER A 142 10.11 3.52 9.07
CA SER A 142 8.99 2.91 8.35
C SER A 142 9.07 1.38 8.33
N THR A 143 10.25 0.81 8.04
CA THR A 143 10.43 -0.64 7.99
C THR A 143 10.27 -1.27 9.37
N VAL A 144 10.86 -0.68 10.41
CA VAL A 144 10.68 -1.18 11.78
C VAL A 144 9.21 -1.15 12.17
N THR A 145 8.50 -0.06 11.91
CA THR A 145 7.07 0.07 12.21
C THR A 145 6.24 -0.99 11.46
N ALA A 146 6.53 -1.23 10.18
CA ALA A 146 5.84 -2.25 9.40
C ALA A 146 6.17 -3.68 9.87
N THR A 147 7.42 -3.96 10.25
CA THR A 147 7.79 -5.28 10.78
C THR A 147 7.13 -5.55 12.14
N VAL A 148 7.10 -4.56 13.04
CA VAL A 148 6.39 -4.68 14.32
C VAL A 148 4.90 -4.96 14.06
N ALA A 149 4.30 -4.26 13.10
CA ALA A 149 2.92 -4.51 12.68
C ALA A 149 2.65 -5.89 12.08
N MET A 150 3.67 -6.57 11.54
CA MET A 150 3.52 -7.94 11.03
C MET A 150 3.62 -9.00 12.13
N PHE A 151 4.32 -8.72 13.22
CA PHE A 151 4.58 -9.67 14.31
C PHE A 151 3.68 -9.44 15.54
N GLU A 152 2.78 -8.47 15.49
CA GLU A 152 1.85 -8.22 16.58
C GLU A 152 0.86 -9.41 16.72
N PRO A 153 0.80 -10.09 17.87
CA PRO A 153 -0.11 -11.22 18.07
C PRO A 153 -1.58 -10.77 18.07
N ASP A 154 -2.48 -11.61 17.53
CA ASP A 154 -3.93 -11.34 17.41
C ASP A 154 -4.62 -11.06 18.76
N ASP A 155 -4.01 -11.46 19.88
CA ASP A 155 -4.53 -11.22 21.24
C ASP A 155 -4.22 -9.80 21.78
N SER A 156 -3.64 -8.93 20.95
CA SER A 156 -3.31 -7.57 21.35
C SER A 156 -4.57 -6.75 21.60
N PRO A 157 -4.60 -5.89 22.64
CA PRO A 157 -5.79 -5.10 22.94
C PRO A 157 -6.17 -4.24 21.74
N LEU A 158 -7.46 -4.20 21.41
CA LEU A 158 -8.04 -3.53 20.22
C LEU A 158 -7.47 -2.13 19.96
N ASN A 159 -7.18 -1.37 21.03
CA ASN A 159 -6.62 -0.03 20.96
C ASN A 159 -5.19 0.01 20.37
N THR A 160 -4.38 -1.02 20.61
CA THR A 160 -3.01 -1.12 20.09
C THR A 160 -3.04 -1.43 18.59
N SER A 161 -3.87 -2.38 18.15
CA SER A 161 -4.02 -2.72 16.73
C SER A 161 -4.49 -1.53 15.89
N ILE A 162 -5.44 -0.73 16.40
CA ILE A 162 -5.91 0.50 15.73
C ILE A 162 -4.79 1.55 15.68
N ALA A 163 -4.07 1.76 16.77
CA ALA A 163 -2.97 2.71 16.82
C ALA A 163 -1.85 2.33 15.83
N LEU A 164 -1.50 1.04 15.75
CA LEU A 164 -0.49 0.53 14.85
C LEU A 164 -0.91 0.64 13.37
N ALA A 165 -2.17 0.29 13.09
CA ALA A 165 -2.77 0.43 11.76
C ALA A 165 -2.80 1.90 11.29
N ALA A 166 -2.95 2.86 12.22
CA ALA A 166 -2.89 4.29 11.92
C ALA A 166 -1.44 4.83 11.84
N MET A 167 -0.49 4.25 12.58
CA MET A 167 0.91 4.69 12.57
C MET A 167 1.60 4.44 11.24
N LEU A 168 1.26 3.35 10.56
CA LEU A 168 1.87 2.97 9.27
C LEU A 168 1.60 4.02 8.17
N PRO A 169 0.35 4.43 7.88
CA PRO A 169 0.08 5.49 6.92
C PRO A 169 0.55 6.87 7.40
N LEU A 170 0.54 7.13 8.72
CA LEU A 170 1.06 8.39 9.29
C LEU A 170 2.57 8.53 9.02
N THR A 171 3.34 7.47 9.30
CA THR A 171 4.79 7.46 9.07
C THR A 171 5.09 7.67 7.60
N LEU A 172 4.34 6.99 6.71
CA LEU A 172 4.48 7.10 5.27
C LEU A 172 4.13 8.50 4.75
N PHE A 173 3.09 9.14 5.31
CA PHE A 173 2.76 10.52 5.01
C PHE A 173 3.89 11.47 5.40
N VAL A 174 4.47 11.32 6.60
CA VAL A 174 5.60 12.13 7.06
C VAL A 174 6.80 11.95 6.15
N THR A 175 7.18 10.69 5.82
CA THR A 175 8.30 10.41 4.91
C THR A 175 8.09 11.06 3.54
N ASN A 176 6.87 10.98 3.01
CA ASN A 176 6.51 11.60 1.74
C ASN A 176 6.57 13.14 1.77
N VAL A 177 6.07 13.76 2.83
CA VAL A 177 6.12 15.22 3.01
C VAL A 177 7.57 15.69 3.13
N VAL A 178 8.40 14.98 3.90
CA VAL A 178 9.83 15.30 4.06
C VAL A 178 10.55 15.15 2.71
N ALA A 179 10.37 14.02 2.02
CA ALA A 179 10.98 13.76 0.73
C ALA A 179 10.57 14.83 -0.31
N THR A 180 9.27 15.15 -0.38
CA THR A 180 8.74 16.16 -1.32
C THR A 180 9.25 17.55 -1.00
N SER A 181 9.32 17.92 0.29
CA SER A 181 9.88 19.21 0.73
C SER A 181 11.35 19.35 0.36
N PHE A 182 12.13 18.26 0.47
CA PHE A 182 13.53 18.24 0.05
C PHE A 182 13.68 18.40 -1.47
N ILE A 183 12.86 17.67 -2.24
CA ILE A 183 12.84 17.80 -3.71
C ILE A 183 12.49 19.23 -4.11
N GLY A 184 11.48 19.83 -3.46
CA GLY A 184 11.08 21.23 -3.70
C GLY A 184 12.20 22.23 -3.40
N LYS A 185 12.92 22.06 -2.29
CA LYS A 185 14.10 22.89 -1.97
C LYS A 185 15.21 22.78 -3.00
N ILE A 186 15.50 21.56 -3.46
CA ILE A 186 16.51 21.34 -4.51
C ILE A 186 16.07 22.01 -5.81
N ALA A 187 14.81 21.82 -6.24
CA ALA A 187 14.27 22.44 -7.45
C ALA A 187 14.38 23.97 -7.38
N TRP A 188 13.98 24.58 -6.26
CA TRP A 188 14.09 26.03 -6.06
C TRP A 188 15.54 26.53 -6.10
N SER A 189 16.47 25.78 -5.52
CA SER A 189 17.90 26.15 -5.55
C SER A 189 18.52 26.09 -6.94
N VAL A 190 17.99 25.26 -7.84
CA VAL A 190 18.45 25.20 -9.24
C VAL A 190 17.88 26.38 -10.04
N THR A 191 16.61 26.73 -9.82
CA THR A 191 15.96 27.87 -10.50
C THR A 191 16.54 29.21 -10.07
N ALA A 192 17.00 29.35 -8.82
CA ALA A 192 17.60 30.61 -8.34
C ALA A 192 19.02 30.89 -8.87
N ILE A 193 19.64 29.94 -9.58
CA ILE A 193 21.01 30.06 -10.14
C ILE A 193 20.99 30.35 -11.66
N VAL A 194 19.83 30.22 -12.31
CA VAL A 194 19.60 30.56 -13.73
C VAL A 194 18.98 31.94 -13.83
#